data_AF-A0AAD4HK73-F1
#
_entry.id   AF-A0AAD4HK73-F1
#
_cell.length_a   1.000
_cell.length_b   1.000
_cell.length_c   1.000
_cell.angle_alpha   90.00
_cell.angle_beta   90.00
_cell.angle_gamma   90.00
#
_symmetry.space_group_name_H-M   'P 1'
#
loop_
_entity.id
_entity.type
_entity.pdbx_description
1 polymer ?
#
loop_
_entity_poly.entity_id
_entity_poly.type
_entity_poly.pdbx_seq_one_letter_code
_entity_poly.pdbx_strand_id
1 'polypeptide(L)'
;MPHWTALAAEKKQRQLKSIPQEWLVTPPPLSTLDVTGFPESCGLLNAREIEITNTSVDVLLKRLASAEWTAVDVTTAFSKRAIVAHQLVNCLTEIFIDRALARAAELDDYLKKTGKVVGPLHGLPVSLKDQLCIKGLETTMGYVSWIGQYAEKNAVLVDILIECGAVPFVPHQHSTDTYVARILQQCLRSDN
;
A
#
# COMPACT_ATOMS: atom_id res chain seq x y z
N MET A 1 -19.31 21.04 -19.16
CA MET A 1 -18.04 20.77 -18.47
C MET A 1 -17.05 20.21 -19.48
N PRO A 2 -15.78 20.64 -19.48
CA PRO A 2 -14.78 20.10 -20.42
C PRO A 2 -14.57 18.61 -20.16
N HIS A 3 -14.41 17.82 -21.23
CA HIS A 3 -14.38 16.35 -21.19
C HIS A 3 -13.42 15.78 -20.13
N TRP A 4 -12.24 16.40 -19.96
CA TRP A 4 -11.23 15.96 -19.00
C TRP A 4 -11.68 16.07 -17.53
N THR A 5 -12.53 17.03 -17.17
CA THR A 5 -13.05 17.16 -15.79
C THR A 5 -13.97 16.01 -15.41
N ALA A 6 -14.75 15.50 -16.38
CA ALA A 6 -15.62 14.35 -16.15
C ALA A 6 -14.80 13.08 -15.94
N LEU A 7 -13.76 12.85 -16.77
CA LEU A 7 -12.84 11.72 -16.63
C LEU A 7 -12.11 11.73 -15.28
N ALA A 8 -11.60 12.88 -14.85
CA ALA A 8 -10.93 13.02 -13.56
C ALA A 8 -11.89 12.76 -12.38
N ALA A 9 -13.12 13.28 -12.46
CA ALA A 9 -14.14 13.05 -11.44
C ALA A 9 -14.54 11.57 -11.36
N GLU A 10 -14.73 10.91 -12.51
CA GLU A 10 -15.04 9.49 -12.59
C GLU A 10 -13.91 8.64 -11.99
N LYS A 11 -12.65 8.93 -12.37
CA LYS A 11 -11.47 8.25 -11.81
C LYS A 11 -11.41 8.38 -10.29
N LYS A 12 -11.59 9.59 -9.75
CA LYS A 12 -11.63 9.82 -8.30
C LYS A 12 -12.76 9.04 -7.64
N GLN A 13 -13.93 8.98 -8.27
CA GLN A 13 -15.05 8.20 -7.77
C GLN A 13 -14.76 6.70 -7.77
N ARG A 14 -14.11 6.16 -8.81
CA ARG A 14 -13.67 4.75 -8.86
C ARG A 14 -12.72 4.44 -7.70
N GLN A 15 -11.72 5.29 -7.49
CA GLN A 15 -10.76 5.14 -6.39
C GLN A 15 -11.44 5.14 -5.02
N LEU A 16 -12.34 6.10 -4.76
CA LEU A 16 -13.09 6.17 -3.49
C LEU A 16 -13.98 4.94 -3.28
N LYS A 17 -14.58 4.40 -4.36
CA LYS A 17 -15.38 3.17 -4.30
C LYS A 17 -14.54 1.92 -4.01
N SER A 18 -13.25 1.94 -4.32
CA SER A 18 -12.33 0.85 -4.00
C SER A 18 -11.90 0.82 -2.52
N ILE A 19 -12.25 1.83 -1.73
CA ILE A 19 -11.98 1.86 -0.29
C ILE A 19 -13.01 0.96 0.42
N PRO A 20 -12.59 -0.05 1.20
CA PRO A 20 -13.50 -0.83 2.04
C PRO A 20 -14.29 0.08 3.00
N GLN A 21 -15.60 -0.13 3.11
CA GLN A 21 -16.48 0.75 3.90
C GLN A 21 -16.13 0.73 5.38
N GLU A 22 -15.68 -0.43 5.87
CA GLU A 22 -15.19 -0.64 7.23
C GLU A 22 -13.88 0.11 7.53
N TRP A 23 -13.18 0.63 6.51
CA TRP A 23 -11.91 1.35 6.66
C TRP A 23 -12.07 2.87 6.50
N LEU A 24 -13.31 3.35 6.39
CA LEU A 24 -13.59 4.77 6.37
C LEU A 24 -13.36 5.38 7.76
N VAL A 25 -12.67 6.51 7.80
CA VAL A 25 -12.38 7.26 9.03
C VAL A 25 -12.98 8.66 8.95
N THR A 26 -13.26 9.26 10.10
CA THR A 26 -13.67 10.67 10.15
C THR A 26 -12.41 11.54 10.16
N PRO A 27 -12.09 12.28 9.08
CA PRO A 27 -10.88 13.08 9.04
C PRO A 27 -10.93 14.21 10.08
N PRO A 28 -9.77 14.66 10.59
CA PRO A 28 -9.71 15.80 11.50
C PRO A 28 -10.12 17.09 10.76
N PRO A 29 -10.39 18.19 11.49
CA PRO A 29 -10.72 19.48 10.87
C PRO A 29 -9.65 19.93 9.87
N LEU A 30 -10.06 20.60 8.79
CA LEU A 30 -9.15 21.11 7.74
C LEU A 30 -8.08 22.09 8.25
N SER A 31 -8.26 22.65 9.45
CA SER A 31 -7.26 23.49 10.13
C SER A 31 -6.09 22.68 10.71
N THR A 32 -6.19 21.35 10.74
CA THR A 32 -5.15 20.45 11.26
C THR A 32 -4.04 20.32 10.22
N LEU A 33 -2.88 20.90 10.50
CA LEU A 33 -1.74 20.91 9.58
C LEU A 33 -0.92 19.62 9.64
N ASP A 34 -0.88 18.96 10.80
CA ASP A 34 -0.13 17.74 11.02
C ASP A 34 -1.08 16.58 11.34
N VAL A 35 -1.03 15.56 10.48
CA VAL A 35 -1.83 14.34 10.57
C VAL A 35 -0.96 13.09 10.70
N THR A 36 0.34 13.22 10.96
CA THR A 36 1.25 12.05 10.98
C THR A 36 0.89 11.04 12.07
N GLY A 37 0.40 11.50 13.22
CA GLY A 37 -0.06 10.63 14.32
C GLY A 37 -1.49 10.13 14.17
N PHE A 38 -2.25 10.65 13.21
CA PHE A 38 -3.67 10.33 13.05
C PHE A 38 -3.97 8.83 12.81
N PRO A 39 -3.15 8.07 12.05
CA PRO A 39 -3.39 6.64 11.88
C PRO A 39 -3.50 5.86 13.19
N GLU A 40 -2.78 6.27 14.24
CA GLU A 40 -2.80 5.59 15.55
C GLU A 40 -4.02 5.98 16.39
N SER A 41 -4.54 7.19 16.22
CA SER A 41 -5.67 7.71 17.02
C SER A 41 -7.04 7.57 16.34
N CYS A 42 -7.09 7.21 15.06
CA CYS A 42 -8.34 7.19 14.29
C CYS A 42 -9.30 6.03 14.63
N GLY A 43 -8.85 5.05 15.41
CA GLY A 43 -9.65 3.91 15.85
C GLY A 43 -9.79 2.77 14.84
N LEU A 44 -9.22 2.90 13.63
CA LEU A 44 -9.27 1.83 12.62
C LEU A 44 -8.25 0.72 12.87
N LEU A 45 -7.03 1.08 13.30
CA LEU A 45 -5.96 0.13 13.55
C LEU A 45 -6.04 -0.38 14.98
N ASN A 46 -5.92 -1.70 15.16
CA ASN A 46 -5.77 -2.29 16.49
C ASN A 46 -4.31 -2.21 16.98
N ALA A 47 -4.07 -2.53 18.26
CA ALA A 47 -2.74 -2.45 18.86
C ALA A 47 -1.67 -3.26 18.10
N ARG A 48 -2.03 -4.44 17.57
CA ARG A 48 -1.13 -5.29 16.80
C ARG A 48 -0.81 -4.69 15.42
N GLU A 49 -1.79 -4.11 14.75
CA GLU A 49 -1.60 -3.45 13.46
C GLU A 49 -0.72 -2.19 13.60
N ILE A 50 -0.89 -1.45 14.70
CA ILE A 50 -0.01 -0.32 15.05
C ILE A 50 1.42 -0.81 15.29
N GLU A 51 1.59 -1.88 16.09
CA GLU A 51 2.90 -2.49 16.35
C GLU A 51 3.59 -2.92 15.03
N ILE A 52 2.88 -3.64 14.17
CA ILE A 52 3.41 -4.10 12.87
C ILE A 52 3.90 -2.92 12.04
N THR A 53 3.08 -1.87 11.92
CA THR A 53 3.39 -0.73 11.03
C THR A 53 4.44 0.22 11.59
N ASN A 54 4.73 0.15 12.90
CA ASN A 54 5.82 0.89 13.55
C ASN A 54 7.11 0.06 13.68
N THR A 55 7.11 -1.21 13.25
CA THR A 55 8.27 -2.10 13.32
C THR A 55 9.23 -1.87 12.15
N SER A 56 10.54 -1.96 12.39
CA SER A 56 11.56 -1.84 11.34
C SER A 56 11.51 -2.99 10.33
N VAL A 57 11.95 -2.75 9.09
CA VAL A 57 11.93 -3.78 8.03
C VAL A 57 12.72 -5.03 8.42
N ASP A 58 13.86 -4.91 9.10
CA ASP A 58 14.69 -6.08 9.44
C ASP A 58 13.99 -7.00 10.45
N VAL A 59 13.22 -6.43 11.38
CA VAL A 59 12.42 -7.20 12.34
C VAL A 59 11.20 -7.78 11.66
N LEU A 60 10.50 -7.02 10.80
CA LEU A 60 9.38 -7.51 9.99
C LEU A 60 9.77 -8.74 9.18
N LEU A 61 10.89 -8.69 8.46
CA LEU A 61 11.38 -9.79 7.65
C LEU A 61 11.72 -11.03 8.49
N LYS A 62 12.32 -10.85 9.67
CA LYS A 62 12.57 -11.97 10.61
C LYS A 62 11.27 -12.62 11.08
N ARG A 63 10.27 -11.81 11.47
CA ARG A 63 8.97 -12.28 11.98
C ARG A 63 8.13 -12.98 10.90
N LEU A 64 8.18 -12.47 9.66
CA LEU A 64 7.58 -13.09 8.49
C LEU A 64 8.26 -14.43 8.15
N ALA A 65 9.59 -14.45 8.10
CA ALA A 65 10.35 -15.66 7.80
C ALA A 65 10.17 -16.77 8.84
N SER A 66 9.95 -16.41 10.12
CA SER A 66 9.66 -17.36 11.19
C SER A 66 8.18 -17.76 11.29
N ALA A 67 7.32 -17.25 10.42
CA ALA A 67 5.86 -17.40 10.47
C ALA A 67 5.22 -16.95 11.81
N GLU A 68 5.90 -16.06 12.56
CA GLU A 68 5.31 -15.49 13.76
C GLU A 68 4.21 -14.50 13.41
N TRP A 69 4.45 -13.71 12.36
CA TRP A 69 3.46 -12.85 11.73
C TRP A 69 3.19 -13.40 10.34
N THR A 70 1.92 -13.41 9.94
CA THR A 70 1.54 -13.80 8.58
C THR A 70 1.70 -12.61 7.63
N ALA A 71 2.04 -12.88 6.37
CA ALA A 71 2.05 -11.89 5.31
C ALA A 71 0.68 -11.21 5.17
N VAL A 72 -0.42 -11.96 5.39
CA VAL A 72 -1.78 -11.40 5.37
C VAL A 72 -1.98 -10.37 6.48
N ASP A 73 -1.58 -10.66 7.72
CA ASP A 73 -1.71 -9.72 8.84
C ASP A 73 -0.88 -8.45 8.59
N VAL A 74 0.36 -8.65 8.13
CA VAL A 74 1.27 -7.53 7.83
C VAL A 74 0.71 -6.68 6.69
N THR A 75 0.31 -7.29 5.58
CA THR A 75 -0.29 -6.59 4.44
C THR A 75 -1.57 -5.86 4.82
N THR A 76 -2.41 -6.45 5.66
CA THR A 76 -3.64 -5.81 6.16
C THR A 76 -3.33 -4.57 6.98
N ALA A 77 -2.38 -4.64 7.91
CA ALA A 77 -1.98 -3.51 8.75
C ALA A 77 -1.45 -2.33 7.91
N PHE A 78 -0.55 -2.58 6.97
CA PHE A 78 -0.02 -1.56 6.06
C PHE A 78 -1.11 -1.00 5.13
N SER A 79 -2.01 -1.84 4.63
CA SER A 79 -3.12 -1.42 3.78
C SER A 79 -4.08 -0.48 4.52
N LYS A 80 -4.48 -0.82 5.75
CA LYS A 80 -5.30 0.06 6.60
C LYS A 80 -4.62 1.40 6.83
N ARG A 81 -3.33 1.41 7.22
CA ARG A 81 -2.57 2.65 7.42
C ARG A 81 -2.51 3.50 6.15
N ALA A 82 -2.29 2.89 4.99
CA ALA A 82 -2.29 3.58 3.71
C ALA A 82 -3.65 4.16 3.32
N ILE A 83 -4.73 3.45 3.60
CA ILE A 83 -6.10 3.93 3.37
C ILE A 83 -6.46 5.08 4.30
N VAL A 84 -6.02 5.06 5.57
CA VAL A 84 -6.16 6.22 6.46
C VAL A 84 -5.40 7.41 5.90
N ALA A 85 -4.12 7.23 5.54
CA ALA A 85 -3.32 8.30 4.95
C ALA A 85 -3.97 8.87 3.67
N HIS A 86 -4.50 7.99 2.81
CA HIS A 86 -5.16 8.40 1.57
C HIS A 86 -6.40 9.27 1.83
N GLN A 87 -7.21 8.94 2.84
CA GLN A 87 -8.38 9.75 3.21
C GLN A 87 -8.00 11.15 3.71
N LEU A 88 -6.78 11.31 4.26
CA LEU A 88 -6.29 12.58 4.78
C LEU A 88 -5.60 13.44 3.71
N VAL A 89 -4.78 12.82 2.85
CA VAL A 89 -3.88 13.55 1.94
C VAL A 89 -3.98 13.14 0.46
N ASN A 90 -4.91 12.25 0.11
CA ASN A 90 -5.18 11.80 -1.26
C ASN A 90 -3.91 11.30 -2.01
N CYS A 91 -3.13 10.43 -1.36
CA CYS A 91 -1.80 10.03 -1.86
C CYS A 91 -1.75 8.83 -2.83
N LEU A 92 -2.67 7.89 -2.69
CA LEU A 92 -2.73 6.69 -3.53
C LEU A 92 -3.31 7.01 -4.89
N THR A 93 -2.83 6.32 -5.93
CA THR A 93 -3.36 6.44 -7.31
C THR A 93 -4.31 5.30 -7.65
N GLU A 94 -4.01 4.09 -7.20
CA GLU A 94 -4.87 2.90 -7.29
C GLU A 94 -4.96 2.18 -5.93
N ILE A 95 -6.10 1.53 -5.70
CA ILE A 95 -6.36 0.76 -4.48
C ILE A 95 -6.81 -0.64 -4.92
N PHE A 96 -5.99 -1.67 -4.65
CA PHE A 96 -6.22 -3.06 -5.06
C PHE A 96 -5.95 -4.06 -3.92
N ILE A 97 -6.45 -3.76 -2.73
CA ILE A 97 -6.15 -4.49 -1.50
C ILE A 97 -6.37 -6.00 -1.65
N ASP A 98 -7.46 -6.42 -2.31
CA ASP A 98 -7.77 -7.84 -2.51
C ASP A 98 -6.65 -8.60 -3.24
N ARG A 99 -6.05 -7.98 -4.26
CA ARG A 99 -4.92 -8.57 -5.00
C ARG A 99 -3.67 -8.67 -4.12
N ALA A 100 -3.45 -7.68 -3.26
CA ALA A 100 -2.33 -7.69 -2.32
C ALA A 100 -2.49 -8.80 -1.27
N LEU A 101 -3.70 -8.92 -0.69
CA LEU A 101 -4.02 -9.96 0.28
C LEU A 101 -3.99 -11.36 -0.32
N ALA A 102 -4.43 -11.54 -1.57
CA ALA A 102 -4.31 -12.81 -2.28
C ALA A 102 -2.84 -13.24 -2.41
N ARG A 103 -1.95 -12.32 -2.82
CA ARG A 103 -0.51 -12.60 -2.89
C ARG A 103 0.09 -12.90 -1.51
N ALA A 104 -0.31 -12.16 -0.48
CA ALA A 104 0.13 -12.42 0.88
C ALA A 104 -0.27 -13.83 1.35
N ALA A 105 -1.51 -14.23 1.10
CA ALA A 105 -2.01 -15.56 1.43
C ALA A 105 -1.24 -16.67 0.69
N GLU A 106 -0.90 -16.48 -0.59
CA GLU A 106 -0.06 -17.42 -1.34
C GLU A 106 1.31 -17.63 -0.69
N LEU A 107 1.92 -16.56 -0.16
CA LEU A 107 3.24 -16.60 0.47
C LEU A 107 3.18 -17.31 1.82
N ASP A 108 2.17 -17.02 2.63
CA ASP A 108 1.91 -17.73 3.89
C ASP A 108 1.69 -19.23 3.66
N ASP A 109 0.90 -19.58 2.65
CA ASP A 109 0.65 -20.96 2.24
C ASP A 109 1.93 -21.67 1.77
N TYR A 110 2.77 -20.97 1.01
CA TYR A 110 4.05 -21.50 0.55
C TYR A 110 4.98 -21.79 1.74
N LEU A 111 5.11 -20.84 2.68
CA LEU A 111 5.95 -21.00 3.87
C LEU A 111 5.44 -22.16 4.73
N LYS A 112 4.13 -22.26 4.94
CA LYS A 112 3.51 -23.36 5.69
C LYS A 112 3.74 -24.72 5.06
N LYS A 113 3.67 -24.83 3.72
CA LYS A 113 3.83 -26.10 2.99
C LYS A 113 5.30 -26.53 2.86
N THR A 114 6.21 -25.59 2.65
CA THR A 114 7.61 -25.89 2.30
C THR A 114 8.59 -25.69 3.46
N GLY A 115 8.19 -24.95 4.50
CA GLY A 115 9.07 -24.49 5.58
C GLY A 115 10.15 -23.51 5.11
N LYS A 116 10.02 -22.93 3.91
CA LYS A 116 11.00 -22.04 3.30
C LYS A 116 10.36 -20.72 2.87
N VAL A 117 11.14 -19.64 2.94
CA VAL A 117 10.77 -18.36 2.34
C VAL A 117 11.00 -18.40 0.83
N VAL A 118 10.17 -17.67 0.08
CA VAL A 118 10.32 -17.52 -1.38
C VAL A 118 11.58 -16.74 -1.74
N GLY A 119 11.94 -15.74 -0.94
CA GLY A 119 13.09 -14.88 -1.17
C GLY A 119 13.32 -13.90 -0.01
N PRO A 120 14.26 -12.95 -0.17
CA PRO A 120 14.68 -12.05 0.90
C PRO A 120 13.60 -11.06 1.36
N LEU A 121 12.56 -10.84 0.55
CA LEU A 121 11.45 -9.93 0.84
C LEU A 121 10.14 -10.67 1.11
N HIS A 122 10.21 -11.96 1.45
CA HIS A 122 9.04 -12.81 1.63
C HIS A 122 7.98 -12.19 2.55
N GLY A 123 6.80 -11.95 1.99
CA GLY A 123 5.63 -11.43 2.70
C GLY A 123 5.66 -9.94 2.98
N LEU A 124 6.73 -9.22 2.62
CA LEU A 124 6.87 -7.80 2.91
C LEU A 124 5.99 -6.95 1.98
N PRO A 125 5.07 -6.12 2.51
CA PRO A 125 4.30 -5.18 1.70
C PRO A 125 5.20 -4.07 1.17
N VAL A 126 5.13 -3.81 -0.14
CA VAL A 126 5.91 -2.76 -0.80
C VAL A 126 4.96 -1.82 -1.54
N SER A 127 4.98 -0.54 -1.16
CA SER A 127 4.30 0.51 -1.91
C SER A 127 5.15 0.90 -3.11
N LEU A 128 4.53 1.05 -4.27
CA LEU A 128 5.23 1.36 -5.51
C LEU A 128 4.91 2.77 -5.96
N LYS A 129 5.85 3.43 -6.62
CA LYS A 129 5.56 4.72 -7.26
C LYS A 129 4.66 4.47 -8.48
N ASP A 130 3.73 5.38 -8.76
CA ASP A 130 2.82 5.27 -9.92
C ASP A 130 3.55 5.17 -11.27
N GLN A 131 4.83 5.52 -11.34
CA GLN A 131 5.68 5.34 -12.54
C GLN A 131 6.02 3.87 -12.83
N LEU A 132 5.83 2.97 -11.87
CA LEU A 132 6.08 1.55 -12.03
C LEU A 132 4.80 0.85 -12.46
N CYS A 133 4.72 0.50 -13.74
CA CYS A 133 3.58 -0.22 -14.29
C CYS A 133 3.38 -1.56 -13.56
N ILE A 134 2.14 -1.85 -13.18
CA ILE A 134 1.72 -3.14 -12.65
C ILE A 134 0.66 -3.69 -13.59
N LYS A 135 0.89 -4.90 -14.12
CA LYS A 135 0.00 -5.56 -15.07
C LYS A 135 -1.45 -5.56 -14.56
N GLY A 136 -2.37 -5.13 -15.42
CA GLY A 136 -3.80 -5.08 -15.15
C GLY A 136 -4.26 -3.87 -14.32
N LEU A 137 -3.36 -2.95 -13.95
CA LEU A 137 -3.69 -1.71 -13.27
C LEU A 137 -3.48 -0.50 -14.18
N GLU A 138 -4.19 0.57 -13.88
CA GLU A 138 -4.06 1.84 -14.60
C GLU A 138 -2.82 2.59 -14.11
N THR A 139 -2.03 3.13 -15.03
CA THR A 139 -0.85 3.95 -14.71
C THR A 139 -1.02 5.32 -15.35
N THR A 140 -1.42 6.31 -14.55
CA THR A 140 -1.77 7.65 -15.08
C THR A 140 -0.61 8.62 -14.99
N MET A 141 0.34 8.41 -14.09
CA MET A 141 1.41 9.35 -13.74
C MET A 141 0.90 10.77 -13.40
N GLY A 142 -0.36 10.90 -13.00
CA GLY A 142 -1.03 12.17 -12.76
C GLY A 142 -1.56 12.88 -14.01
N TYR A 143 -1.43 12.28 -15.20
CA TYR A 143 -1.97 12.83 -16.44
C TYR A 143 -3.39 12.32 -16.70
N VAL A 144 -4.35 13.23 -16.78
CA VAL A 144 -5.76 12.92 -17.06
C VAL A 144 -5.94 12.24 -18.42
N SER A 145 -5.08 12.56 -19.39
CA SER A 145 -5.07 11.94 -20.72
C SER A 145 -4.69 10.46 -20.72
N TRP A 146 -4.12 9.94 -19.62
CA TRP A 146 -3.71 8.54 -19.48
C TRP A 146 -4.72 7.70 -18.69
N ILE A 147 -5.81 8.30 -18.22
CA ILE A 147 -6.94 7.55 -17.63
C ILE A 147 -7.48 6.58 -18.69
N GLY A 148 -7.74 5.35 -18.28
CA GLY A 148 -8.17 4.23 -19.13
C GLY A 148 -7.01 3.41 -19.72
N GLN A 149 -5.74 3.79 -19.50
CA GLN A 149 -4.60 3.02 -19.97
C GLN A 149 -4.12 2.01 -18.91
N TYR A 150 -4.42 0.74 -19.14
CA TYR A 150 -4.01 -0.36 -18.28
C TYR A 150 -2.70 -0.98 -18.76
N ALA A 151 -1.80 -1.25 -17.83
CA ALA A 151 -0.52 -1.87 -18.16
C ALA A 151 -0.72 -3.35 -18.57
N GLU A 152 -0.17 -3.74 -19.71
CA GLU A 152 -0.20 -5.14 -20.18
C GLU A 152 0.85 -6.02 -19.49
N LYS A 153 1.91 -5.39 -18.98
CA LYS A 153 3.03 -6.03 -18.31
C LYS A 153 3.46 -5.25 -17.08
N ASN A 154 4.08 -5.95 -16.14
CA ASN A 154 4.77 -5.32 -15.03
C ASN A 154 6.02 -4.58 -15.54
N ALA A 155 6.45 -3.56 -14.80
CA ALA A 155 7.81 -3.07 -14.90
C ALA A 155 8.78 -4.14 -14.35
N VAL A 156 9.99 -4.23 -14.93
CA VAL A 156 10.99 -5.24 -14.56
C VAL A 156 11.27 -5.24 -13.05
N LEU A 157 11.32 -4.05 -12.43
CA LEU A 157 11.51 -3.94 -10.98
C LEU A 157 10.37 -4.58 -10.18
N VAL A 158 9.12 -4.47 -10.65
CA VAL A 158 7.97 -5.09 -10.00
C VAL A 158 8.08 -6.61 -10.07
N ASP A 159 8.50 -7.16 -11.21
CA ASP A 159 8.74 -8.61 -11.35
C ASP A 159 9.84 -9.09 -10.38
N ILE A 160 10.98 -8.39 -10.33
CA ILE A 160 12.08 -8.72 -9.41
C ILE A 160 11.61 -8.69 -7.93
N LEU A 161 10.80 -7.70 -7.54
CA LEU A 161 10.27 -7.62 -6.18
C LEU A 161 9.34 -8.79 -5.86
N ILE A 162 8.45 -9.16 -6.79
CA ILE A 162 7.53 -10.29 -6.64
C ILE A 162 8.31 -11.62 -6.55
N GLU A 163 9.36 -11.79 -7.37
CA GLU A 163 10.27 -12.95 -7.34
C GLU A 163 11.04 -13.04 -6.02
N CYS A 164 11.44 -11.90 -5.44
CA CYS A 164 12.03 -11.83 -4.11
C CYS A 164 11.02 -12.12 -2.98
N GLY A 165 9.74 -12.33 -3.30
CA GLY A 165 8.68 -12.65 -2.35
C GLY A 165 7.95 -11.44 -1.77
N ALA A 166 8.14 -10.24 -2.32
CA ALA A 166 7.43 -9.04 -1.86
C ALA A 166 5.94 -9.06 -2.25
N VAL A 167 5.15 -8.24 -1.56
CA VAL A 167 3.72 -8.02 -1.80
C VAL A 167 3.49 -6.58 -2.26
N PRO A 168 3.42 -6.29 -3.56
CA PRO A 168 2.94 -5.00 -4.04
C PRO A 168 1.52 -4.75 -3.54
N PHE A 169 1.27 -3.65 -2.81
CA PHE A 169 -0.05 -3.41 -2.21
C PHE A 169 -0.75 -2.14 -2.67
N VAL A 170 -0.03 -1.03 -2.87
CA VAL A 170 -0.60 0.24 -3.37
C VAL A 170 0.43 1.07 -4.15
N PRO A 171 0.00 1.77 -5.22
CA PRO A 171 0.78 2.80 -5.89
C PRO A 171 0.47 4.20 -5.35
N HIS A 172 1.47 5.06 -5.37
CA HIS A 172 1.38 6.44 -4.88
C HIS A 172 2.08 7.45 -5.80
N GLN A 173 1.70 8.72 -5.66
CA GLN A 173 2.21 9.81 -6.50
C GLN A 173 3.44 10.52 -5.90
N HIS A 174 4.35 10.97 -6.79
CA HIS A 174 5.66 11.56 -6.47
C HIS A 174 5.63 12.81 -5.58
N SER A 175 4.67 13.73 -5.77
CA SER A 175 4.62 15.00 -5.03
C SER A 175 4.28 14.82 -3.55
N THR A 176 3.74 13.65 -3.19
CA THR A 176 3.46 13.24 -1.82
C THR A 176 4.54 12.38 -1.20
N ASP A 177 5.63 12.05 -1.94
CA ASP A 177 6.70 11.15 -1.48
C ASP A 177 7.24 11.57 -0.10
N THR A 178 7.42 12.85 0.21
CA THR A 178 7.97 13.27 1.51
C THR A 178 7.06 12.99 2.71
N TYR A 179 5.73 13.01 2.53
CA TYR A 179 4.74 12.77 3.59
C TYR A 179 4.30 11.30 3.65
N VAL A 180 4.09 10.69 2.49
CA VAL A 180 3.72 9.28 2.35
C VAL A 180 4.89 8.38 2.71
N ALA A 181 6.13 8.75 2.38
CA ALA A 181 7.31 8.06 2.89
C ALA A 181 7.39 8.13 4.42
N ARG A 182 7.01 9.22 5.07
CA ARG A 182 7.04 9.26 6.55
C ARG A 182 5.94 8.42 7.18
N ILE A 183 4.77 8.34 6.56
CA ILE A 183 3.61 7.60 7.08
C ILE A 183 3.66 6.11 6.70
N LEU A 184 4.24 5.75 5.55
CA LEU A 184 4.33 4.38 5.03
C LEU A 184 5.76 3.80 5.03
N GLN A 185 6.81 4.61 4.94
CA GLN A 185 8.22 4.17 5.03
C GLN A 185 8.87 4.45 6.40
N GLN A 186 8.09 4.56 7.48
CA GLN A 186 8.66 4.54 8.84
C GLN A 186 9.54 3.30 9.06
N CYS A 187 9.33 2.22 8.30
CA CYS A 187 10.15 1.02 8.34
C CYS A 187 11.54 1.15 7.69
N LEU A 188 11.79 2.14 6.81
CA LEU A 188 13.08 2.31 6.11
C LEU A 188 14.06 3.26 6.82
N ARG A 189 13.69 3.83 7.97
CA ARG A 189 14.66 4.48 8.85
C ARG A 189 15.25 3.44 9.79
N SER A 190 16.32 2.79 9.34
CA SER A 190 17.33 2.31 10.26
C SER A 190 17.96 3.52 10.92
N ASP A 191 17.68 3.72 12.20
CA ASP A 191 18.33 4.73 13.04
C ASP A 191 19.86 4.56 12.91
N ASN A 192 20.52 5.64 12.51
CA ASN A 192 21.96 5.83 12.62
C ASN A 192 22.19 7.17 13.30
#